data_AF-A0A380N1P8-F1
#
_entry.id   AF-A0A380N1P8-F1
#
_cell.length_a   1.000
_cell.length_b   1.000
_cell.length_c   1.000
_cell.angle_alpha   90.00
_cell.angle_beta   90.00
_cell.angle_gamma   90.00
#
_symmetry.space_group_name_H-M   'P 1'
#
loop_
_entity.id
_entity.type
_entity.pdbx_description
1 polymer ?
#
loop_
_entity_poly.entity_id
_entity_poly.type
_entity_poly.pdbx_seq_one_letter_code
_entity_poly.pdbx_strand_id
1 'polypeptide(L)'
;MTPRQQIHLNLLKMNKPQPEQYEEAAYLIDKKLLKGDYRRSNGKDDYGEIFDILIDRLTPDGMDYLEKLEQIAAQAKSQEQAQQHRITAQNFSPMQMQQASKLWHERSGWRAFVFLVVVGLTVAAIAALFNFG
;
A
#
# COMPACT_ATOMS: atom_id res chain seq x y z
N MET A 1 0.04 15.08 -2.54
CA MET A 1 -1.42 14.82 -2.54
C MET A 1 -2.08 15.81 -1.60
N THR A 2 -3.24 16.38 -1.94
CA THR A 2 -3.93 17.34 -1.07
C THR A 2 -4.84 16.63 -0.05
N PRO A 3 -5.17 17.24 1.11
CA PRO A 3 -6.07 16.63 2.09
C PRO A 3 -7.44 16.25 1.49
N ARG A 4 -7.98 17.11 0.63
CA ARG A 4 -9.25 16.86 -0.06
C ARG A 4 -9.19 15.65 -1.00
N GLN A 5 -8.09 15.49 -1.74
CA GLN A 5 -7.87 14.32 -2.60
C GLN A 5 -7.82 13.02 -1.78
N GLN A 6 -7.32 13.06 -0.55
CA GLN A 6 -7.26 11.89 0.32
C GLN A 6 -8.66 11.48 0.81
N ILE A 7 -9.53 12.46 1.10
CA ILE A 7 -10.94 12.22 1.40
C ILE A 7 -11.63 11.59 0.19
N HIS A 8 -11.43 12.13 -1.01
CA HIS A 8 -12.00 11.55 -2.24
C HIS A 8 -11.52 10.13 -2.46
N LEU A 9 -10.22 9.86 -2.30
CA LEU A 9 -9.67 8.51 -2.40
C LEU A 9 -10.33 7.56 -1.42
N ASN A 10 -10.55 7.98 -0.17
CA ASN A 10 -11.22 7.19 0.84
C ASN A 10 -12.68 6.87 0.45
N LEU A 11 -13.42 7.86 -0.03
CA LEU A 11 -14.83 7.72 -0.43
C LEU A 11 -15.00 6.85 -1.69
N LEU A 12 -14.13 7.01 -2.68
CA LEU A 12 -14.16 6.22 -3.93
C LEU A 12 -13.78 4.75 -3.71
N LYS A 13 -13.08 4.44 -2.62
CA LYS A 13 -12.84 3.06 -2.15
C LYS A 13 -14.07 2.42 -1.48
N MET A 14 -15.22 3.07 -1.55
CA MET A 14 -16.49 2.61 -0.96
C MET A 14 -16.44 2.48 0.56
N ASN A 15 -15.55 3.24 1.23
CA ASN A 15 -15.56 3.31 2.69
C ASN A 15 -16.78 4.13 3.16
N LYS A 16 -17.31 3.74 4.33
CA LYS A 16 -18.45 4.45 4.93
C LYS A 16 -18.09 5.92 5.17
N PRO A 17 -18.84 6.89 4.62
CA PRO A 17 -18.56 8.30 4.82
C PRO A 17 -18.80 8.70 6.28
N GLN A 18 -17.91 9.52 6.82
CA GLN A 18 -18.11 10.19 8.12
C GLN A 18 -18.87 11.50 7.92
N PRO A 19 -19.59 12.04 8.93
CA PRO A 19 -20.36 13.28 8.79
C PRO A 19 -19.56 14.45 8.23
N GLU A 20 -18.29 14.57 8.61
CA GLU A 20 -17.38 15.63 8.14
C GLU A 20 -17.02 15.49 6.64
N GLN A 21 -17.27 14.31 6.06
CA GLN A 21 -17.01 13.98 4.66
C GLN A 21 -18.28 14.02 3.81
N TYR A 22 -19.44 14.35 4.39
CA TYR A 22 -20.71 14.29 3.69
C TYR A 22 -20.79 15.26 2.51
N GLU A 23 -20.28 16.48 2.68
CA GLU A 23 -20.19 17.47 1.59
C GLU A 23 -19.34 16.96 0.42
N GLU A 24 -18.22 16.29 0.72
CA GLU A 24 -17.36 15.74 -0.34
C GLU A 24 -17.97 14.51 -1.02
N ALA A 25 -18.68 13.67 -0.27
CA ALA A 25 -19.42 12.55 -0.84
C ALA A 25 -20.57 13.03 -1.76
N ALA A 26 -21.33 14.05 -1.34
CA ALA A 26 -22.34 14.68 -2.18
C ALA A 26 -21.72 15.34 -3.43
N TYR A 27 -20.57 16.01 -3.29
CA TYR A 27 -19.84 16.54 -4.43
C TYR A 27 -19.47 15.44 -5.45
N LEU A 28 -18.99 14.28 -4.99
CA LEU A 28 -18.66 13.15 -5.86
C LEU A 28 -19.90 12.55 -6.54
N ILE A 29 -21.06 12.54 -5.86
CA ILE A 29 -22.35 12.12 -6.43
C ILE A 29 -22.83 13.12 -7.49
N ASP A 30 -22.81 14.42 -7.18
CA ASP A 30 -23.19 15.51 -8.09
C ASP A 30 -22.30 15.54 -9.35
N LYS A 31 -21.01 15.20 -9.19
CA LYS A 31 -20.06 15.04 -10.29
C LYS A 31 -20.18 13.72 -11.05
N LYS A 32 -21.14 12.86 -10.68
CA LYS A 32 -21.37 11.53 -11.27
C LYS A 32 -20.17 10.61 -11.17
N LEU A 33 -19.27 10.83 -10.21
CA LEU A 33 -18.14 9.95 -9.93
C LEU A 33 -18.59 8.79 -9.03
N LEU A 34 -19.50 9.06 -8.10
CA LEU A 34 -20.22 8.06 -7.35
C LEU A 34 -21.67 7.99 -7.80
N LYS A 35 -22.26 6.80 -7.78
CA LYS A 35 -23.70 6.61 -7.88
C LYS A 35 -24.25 6.49 -6.47
N GLY A 36 -25.18 7.35 -6.11
CA GLY A 36 -25.75 7.42 -4.78
C GLY A 36 -26.80 8.51 -4.68
N ASP A 37 -27.24 8.75 -3.46
CA ASP A 37 -28.18 9.79 -3.09
C ASP A 37 -27.81 10.36 -1.71
N TYR A 38 -28.28 11.56 -1.41
CA TYR A 38 -28.06 12.21 -0.11
C TYR A 38 -29.27 13.03 0.31
N ARG A 39 -29.43 13.21 1.63
CA ARG A 39 -30.52 13.98 2.22
C ARG A 39 -30.00 15.17 2.99
N ARG A 40 -30.63 16.32 2.74
CA ARG A 40 -30.39 17.57 3.47
C ARG A 40 -31.49 17.82 4.48
N SER A 41 -31.12 18.39 5.61
CA SER A 41 -32.07 18.74 6.65
C SER A 41 -32.87 19.97 6.25
N ASN A 42 -34.15 19.96 6.64
CA ASN A 42 -35.03 21.12 6.56
C ASN A 42 -35.32 21.69 7.97
N GLY A 43 -34.58 21.24 8.99
CA GLY A 43 -34.70 21.75 10.34
C GLY A 43 -34.23 23.20 10.43
N LYS A 44 -34.71 23.93 11.44
CA LYS A 44 -34.44 25.36 11.58
C LYS A 44 -32.97 25.63 11.97
N ASP A 45 -32.35 24.72 12.70
CA ASP A 45 -31.01 24.90 13.28
C ASP A 45 -29.90 24.33 12.38
N ASP A 46 -30.25 23.41 11.48
CA ASP A 46 -29.37 22.61 10.61
C ASP A 46 -29.81 22.70 9.12
N TYR A 47 -30.54 23.76 8.77
CA TYR A 47 -31.12 23.92 7.43
C TYR A 47 -30.06 23.81 6.33
N GLY A 48 -30.25 22.86 5.42
CA GLY A 48 -29.38 22.63 4.27
C GLY A 48 -28.17 21.73 4.55
N GLU A 49 -27.90 21.36 5.81
CA GLU A 49 -26.83 20.42 6.14
C GLU A 49 -27.19 19.00 5.67
N ILE A 50 -26.21 18.29 5.13
CA ILE A 50 -26.38 16.89 4.74
C ILE A 50 -26.32 16.04 6.02
N PHE A 51 -27.34 15.23 6.26
CA PHE A 51 -27.40 14.36 7.45
C PHE A 51 -27.39 12.86 7.11
N ASP A 52 -27.62 12.50 5.84
CA ASP A 52 -27.62 11.11 5.40
C ASP A 52 -27.10 10.99 3.97
N ILE A 53 -26.30 9.95 3.71
CA ILE A 53 -25.69 9.64 2.42
C ILE A 53 -25.74 8.15 2.16
N LEU A 54 -26.22 7.80 0.98
CA LEU A 54 -26.23 6.44 0.47
C LEU A 54 -25.39 6.36 -0.80
N ILE A 55 -24.33 5.55 -0.76
CA ILE A 55 -23.47 5.27 -1.92
C ILE A 55 -23.81 3.86 -2.40
N ASP A 56 -24.29 3.74 -3.63
CA ASP A 56 -24.66 2.47 -4.27
C ASP A 56 -23.42 1.82 -4.91
N ARG A 57 -22.76 2.54 -5.83
CA ARG A 57 -21.61 2.02 -6.56
C ARG A 57 -20.71 3.11 -7.11
N LEU A 58 -19.48 2.70 -7.45
CA LEU A 58 -18.56 3.51 -8.24
C LEU A 58 -19.00 3.55 -9.71
N THR A 59 -18.89 4.71 -10.35
CA THR A 59 -19.17 4.87 -11.79
C THR A 59 -17.89 4.62 -12.61
N PRO A 60 -17.99 4.42 -13.94
CA PRO A 60 -16.80 4.35 -14.80
C PRO A 60 -15.89 5.57 -14.65
N ASP A 61 -16.44 6.78 -14.71
CA ASP A 61 -15.69 8.03 -14.52
C ASP A 61 -15.06 8.12 -13.12
N GLY A 62 -15.75 7.59 -12.12
CA GLY A 62 -15.24 7.44 -10.75
C GLY A 62 -14.07 6.47 -10.65
N MET A 63 -14.06 5.39 -11.43
CA MET A 63 -12.93 4.45 -11.50
C MET A 63 -11.70 5.11 -12.12
N ASP A 64 -11.88 5.82 -13.24
CA ASP A 64 -10.79 6.55 -13.89
C ASP A 64 -10.22 7.63 -12.97
N TYR A 65 -11.08 8.29 -12.20
CA TYR A 65 -10.65 9.28 -11.22
C TYR A 65 -9.92 8.64 -10.03
N LEU A 66 -10.40 7.50 -9.54
CA LEU A 66 -9.74 6.71 -8.51
C LEU A 66 -8.33 6.29 -8.95
N GLU A 67 -8.18 5.79 -10.17
CA GLU A 67 -6.88 5.39 -10.72
C GLU A 67 -5.90 6.57 -10.75
N LYS A 68 -6.35 7.74 -11.21
CA LYS A 68 -5.52 8.97 -11.19
C LYS A 68 -5.07 9.34 -9.77
N LEU A 69 -5.96 9.25 -8.79
CA LEU A 69 -5.62 9.53 -7.39
C LEU A 69 -4.61 8.52 -6.84
N GLU A 70 -4.72 7.24 -7.19
CA GLU A 70 -3.77 6.21 -6.79
C GLU A 70 -2.40 6.40 -7.43
N GLN A 71 -2.34 6.79 -8.71
CA GLN A 71 -1.09 7.13 -9.38
C GLN A 71 -0.39 8.32 -8.71
N ILE A 72 -1.15 9.36 -8.35
CA ILE A 72 -0.62 10.53 -7.62
C ILE A 72 -0.10 10.10 -6.24
N ALA A 73 -0.84 9.24 -5.52
CA ALA A 73 -0.42 8.73 -4.22
C ALA A 73 0.85 7.86 -4.31
N ALA A 74 0.97 7.04 -5.36
CA ALA A 74 2.15 6.22 -5.61
C ALA A 74 3.38 7.09 -5.95
N GLN A 75 3.24 8.10 -6.81
CA GLN A 75 4.33 9.01 -7.16
C GLN A 75 4.84 9.79 -5.94
N ALA A 76 3.95 10.25 -5.07
CA ALA A 76 4.33 10.93 -3.83
C ALA A 76 5.19 10.01 -2.94
N LYS A 77 4.76 8.75 -2.75
CA LYS A 77 5.54 7.76 -1.98
C LYS A 77 6.90 7.47 -2.61
N SER A 78 6.99 7.35 -3.92
CA SER A 78 8.26 7.11 -4.62
C SER A 78 9.22 8.29 -4.49
N GLN A 79 8.73 9.53 -4.50
CA GLN A 79 9.55 10.72 -4.29
C GLN A 79 10.06 10.83 -2.84
N GLU A 80 9.22 10.52 -1.85
CA GLU A 80 9.62 10.47 -0.44
C GLU A 80 10.69 9.40 -0.19
N GLN A 81 10.54 8.20 -0.78
CA GLN A 81 11.55 7.15 -0.71
C GLN A 81 12.86 7.52 -1.42
N ALA A 82 12.78 8.17 -2.59
CA ALA A 82 13.96 8.64 -3.31
C ALA A 82 14.68 9.78 -2.56
N GLN A 83 13.95 10.65 -1.85
CA GLN A 83 14.53 11.66 -0.98
C GLN A 83 15.17 11.04 0.26
N GLN A 84 14.52 10.07 0.93
CA GLN A 84 15.14 9.31 2.02
C GLN A 84 16.45 8.65 1.62
N HIS A 85 16.51 8.04 0.43
CA HIS A 85 17.76 7.49 -0.10
C HIS A 85 18.80 8.57 -0.44
N ARG A 86 18.38 9.74 -0.96
CA ARG A 86 19.30 10.85 -1.24
C ARG A 86 19.86 11.51 0.01
N ILE A 87 19.08 11.68 1.08
CA ILE A 87 19.54 12.25 2.36
C ILE A 87 20.49 11.26 3.05
N THR A 88 20.21 9.95 2.94
CA THR A 88 21.12 8.90 3.41
C THR A 88 22.43 8.94 2.62
N ALA A 89 22.39 9.10 1.29
CA ALA A 89 23.59 9.19 0.44
C ALA A 89 24.38 10.50 0.58
N GLN A 90 23.74 11.65 0.86
CA GLN A 90 24.42 12.94 1.04
C GLN A 90 25.16 13.09 2.38
N ASN A 91 24.80 12.31 3.41
CA ASN A 91 25.59 12.23 4.64
C ASN A 91 26.83 11.33 4.54
N PHE A 92 27.05 10.67 3.39
CA PHE A 92 28.29 9.97 3.09
C PHE A 92 29.12 10.79 2.10
N SER A 93 29.66 11.92 2.56
CA SER A 93 30.85 12.49 1.90
C SER A 93 32.03 11.52 2.12
N PRO A 94 32.78 11.15 1.06
CA PRO A 94 33.75 10.07 1.11
C PRO A 94 35.06 10.56 1.72
N MET A 95 35.18 10.51 3.05
CA MET A 95 36.49 10.51 3.68
C MET A 95 36.95 9.06 3.79
N GLN A 96 37.93 8.74 2.94
CA GLN A 96 38.72 7.51 2.88
C GLN A 96 38.80 6.76 4.21
N MET A 97 38.37 5.49 4.23
CA MET A 97 39.08 4.42 4.92
C MET A 97 38.52 3.04 4.53
N GLN A 98 39.38 2.32 3.80
CA GLN A 98 39.67 0.88 3.90
C GLN A 98 38.58 -0.12 4.36
N GLN A 99 38.31 -1.06 3.45
CA GLN A 99 38.18 -2.50 3.69
C GLN A 99 37.69 -2.97 5.07
N ALA A 100 36.41 -3.38 5.12
CA ALA A 100 36.00 -4.64 5.73
C ALA A 100 34.57 -4.97 5.28
N SER A 101 34.43 -5.83 4.30
CA SER A 101 33.17 -6.48 3.96
C SER A 101 32.77 -7.43 5.10
N LYS A 102 32.11 -6.91 6.14
CA LYS A 102 31.38 -7.72 7.11
C LYS A 102 29.96 -7.91 6.60
N LEU A 103 29.76 -9.01 5.87
CA LEU A 103 28.45 -9.54 5.51
C LEU A 103 27.69 -9.88 6.80
N TRP A 104 26.76 -9.01 7.19
CA TRP A 104 25.80 -9.25 8.27
C TRP A 104 24.67 -10.15 7.76
N HIS A 105 25.03 -11.35 7.32
CA HIS A 105 24.11 -12.40 6.89
C HIS A 105 24.22 -13.60 7.83
N GLU A 106 23.94 -13.35 9.10
CA GLU A 106 23.69 -14.40 10.07
C GLU A 106 22.41 -14.09 10.84
N ARG A 107 21.27 -14.53 10.28
CA ARG A 107 20.22 -15.15 11.09
C ARG A 107 19.20 -15.83 10.19
N SER A 108 19.33 -17.16 10.09
CA SER A 108 18.35 -18.16 9.63
C SER A 108 18.87 -19.12 8.55
N GLY A 109 20.11 -19.60 8.69
CA GLY A 109 20.69 -20.66 7.82
C GLY A 109 20.76 -22.05 8.47
N TRP A 110 20.61 -22.19 9.78
CA TRP A 110 20.89 -23.47 10.47
C TRP A 110 19.92 -24.61 10.13
N ARG A 111 18.68 -24.30 9.74
CA ARG A 111 17.70 -25.35 9.37
C ARG A 111 18.00 -25.94 7.99
N ALA A 112 18.51 -25.14 7.05
CA ALA A 112 18.80 -25.60 5.69
C ALA A 112 20.00 -26.55 5.62
N PHE A 113 21.00 -26.37 6.49
CA PHE A 113 22.20 -27.22 6.48
C PHE A 113 21.92 -28.66 6.96
N VAL A 114 21.02 -28.84 7.94
CA VAL A 114 20.67 -30.17 8.46
C VAL A 114 19.94 -31.01 7.41
N PHE A 115 19.06 -30.42 6.60
CA PHE A 115 18.36 -31.15 5.55
C PHE A 115 19.29 -31.68 4.44
N LEU A 116 20.30 -30.91 4.03
CA LEU A 116 21.22 -31.34 2.97
C LEU A 116 22.13 -32.48 3.40
N VAL A 117 22.60 -32.51 4.65
CA VAL A 117 23.46 -33.60 5.14
C VAL A 117 22.66 -34.91 5.26
N VAL A 118 21.41 -34.86 5.70
CA VAL A 118 20.57 -36.06 5.84
C VAL A 118 20.19 -36.65 4.47
N VAL A 119 19.84 -35.82 3.49
CA VAL A 119 19.52 -36.29 2.13
C VAL A 119 20.78 -36.81 1.40
N GLY A 120 21.94 -36.19 1.59
CA GLY A 120 23.20 -36.67 1.02
C GLY A 120 23.60 -38.05 1.55
N LEU A 121 23.42 -38.30 2.85
CA LEU A 121 23.73 -39.59 3.46
C LEU A 121 22.76 -40.71 3.06
N THR A 122 21.47 -40.42 2.86
CA THR A 122 20.52 -41.44 2.39
C THR A 122 20.77 -41.84 0.94
N VAL A 123 21.09 -40.90 0.05
CA VAL A 123 21.44 -41.21 -1.34
C VAL A 123 22.75 -42.01 -1.42
N ALA A 124 23.75 -41.68 -0.61
CA ALA A 124 25.00 -42.43 -0.55
C ALA A 124 24.80 -43.86 0.01
N ALA A 125 23.95 -44.04 1.03
CA ALA A 125 23.64 -45.36 1.58
C ALA A 125 22.85 -46.25 0.60
N ILE A 126 21.91 -45.67 -0.15
CA ILE A 126 21.17 -46.40 -1.19
C ILE A 126 22.10 -46.77 -2.35
N ALA A 127 22.95 -45.85 -2.80
CA ALA A 127 23.92 -46.14 -3.86
C ALA A 127 24.94 -47.22 -3.45
N ALA A 128 25.34 -47.27 -2.18
CA ALA A 128 26.22 -48.31 -1.67
C ALA A 128 25.55 -49.69 -1.61
N LEU A 129 24.23 -49.75 -1.35
CA LEU A 129 23.46 -51.00 -1.35
C LEU A 129 23.22 -51.57 -2.76
N PHE A 130 23.21 -50.74 -3.80
CA PHE A 130 23.02 -51.18 -5.19
C PHE A 130 24.33 -51.47 -5.94
N ASN A 131 25.51 -51.19 -5.35
CA ASN A 131 26.81 -51.45 -5.99
C ASN A 131 27.53 -52.69 -5.41
N PHE A 132 26.86 -53.44 -4.53
CA PHE A 132 27.26 -54.76 -4.04
C PHE A 132 25.99 -55.61 -3.84
N GLY A 133 25.54 -56.31 -4.88
CA GLY A 133 24.40 -57.22 -4.85
C GLY A 133 23.79 -57.49 -6.21
#